data_AF-A0A6N4V4G7-F1
#
_entry.id   AF-A0A6N4V4G7-F1
#
_cell.length_a   1.000
_cell.length_b   1.000
_cell.length_c   1.000
_cell.angle_alpha   90.00
_cell.angle_beta   90.00
_cell.angle_gamma   90.00
#
_symmetry.space_group_name_H-M   'P 1'
#
loop_
_entity.id
_entity.type
_entity.pdbx_description
1 polymer ?
#
loop_
_entity_poly.entity_id
_entity_poly.type
_entity_poly.pdbx_seq_one_letter_code
_entity_poly.pdbx_strand_id
1 'polypeptide(L)'
;MPGDAPPGWYPDPSGSGSPRWWDGQQWTLHFRSTAPRPDSSATARVPLGGTERVVVFVVLMLVTVGIGLAGTHVLRGRDVGDSFQQGYELGRRVVPFVEDGTPPQTACETMVWADQIGRGARYSRAEVRERTAGCLEAVSDLTER
;
A
#
# COMPACT_ATOMS: atom_id res chain seq x y z
N MET A 1 54.00 -71.42 0.04
CA MET A 1 52.60 -71.46 -0.44
C MET A 1 52.38 -70.17 -1.21
N PRO A 2 51.99 -70.16 -2.49
CA PRO A 2 51.58 -68.90 -3.10
C PRO A 2 50.27 -68.49 -2.43
N GLY A 3 50.26 -67.33 -1.77
CA GLY A 3 49.09 -66.77 -1.13
C GLY A 3 48.27 -66.01 -2.15
N ASP A 4 47.22 -66.63 -2.67
CA ASP A 4 46.21 -65.89 -3.43
C ASP A 4 45.35 -65.08 -2.46
N ALA A 5 45.20 -63.79 -2.75
CA ALA A 5 44.37 -62.90 -1.97
C ALA A 5 42.92 -63.44 -1.99
N PRO A 6 42.22 -63.47 -0.82
CA PRO A 6 40.84 -63.93 -0.80
C PRO A 6 39.95 -63.00 -1.63
N PRO A 7 38.83 -63.51 -2.19
CA PRO A 7 37.90 -62.71 -2.97
C PRO A 7 37.41 -61.49 -2.17
N GLY A 8 37.47 -60.30 -2.77
CA GLY A 8 37.21 -59.06 -2.05
C GLY A 8 37.42 -57.79 -2.87
N TRP A 9 37.12 -56.64 -2.25
CA TRP A 9 37.37 -55.33 -2.83
C TRP A 9 38.80 -54.88 -2.52
N TYR A 10 39.58 -54.60 -3.55
CA TYR A 10 40.95 -54.14 -3.42
C TYR A 10 41.18 -52.87 -4.26
N PRO A 11 42.16 -52.03 -3.91
CA PRO A 11 42.55 -50.89 -4.74
C PRO A 11 42.96 -51.37 -6.15
N ASP A 12 42.46 -50.72 -7.19
CA ASP A 12 42.79 -51.08 -8.57
C ASP A 12 44.23 -50.66 -8.92
N PRO A 13 45.14 -51.60 -9.24
CA PRO A 13 46.53 -51.28 -9.59
C PRO A 13 46.66 -50.49 -10.91
N SER A 14 45.61 -50.45 -11.74
CA SER A 14 45.60 -49.66 -12.99
C SER A 14 45.30 -48.16 -12.78
N GLY A 15 45.04 -47.74 -11.53
CA GLY A 15 44.97 -46.33 -11.16
C GLY A 15 43.59 -45.66 -11.37
N SER A 16 42.51 -46.44 -11.50
CA SER A 16 41.14 -45.90 -11.68
C SER A 16 40.59 -45.12 -10.48
N GLY A 17 41.30 -45.12 -9.34
CA GLY A 17 40.91 -44.39 -8.12
C GLY A 17 39.69 -44.98 -7.38
N SER A 18 39.12 -46.07 -7.86
CA SER A 18 38.00 -46.78 -7.23
C SER A 18 38.36 -48.24 -6.95
N PRO A 19 37.94 -48.84 -5.81
CA PRO A 19 38.18 -50.24 -5.53
C PRO A 19 37.56 -51.15 -6.59
N ARG A 20 38.30 -52.18 -7.03
CA ARG A 20 37.88 -53.19 -8.00
C ARG A 20 37.72 -54.55 -7.30
N TRP A 21 36.80 -55.38 -7.77
CA TRP A 21 36.54 -56.70 -7.17
C TRP A 21 37.50 -57.77 -7.72
N TRP A 22 38.18 -58.47 -6.82
CA TRP A 22 38.98 -59.67 -7.05
C TRP A 22 38.16 -60.91 -6.71
N ASP A 23 38.06 -61.88 -7.62
CA ASP A 23 37.28 -63.11 -7.42
C ASP A 23 38.09 -64.29 -6.83
N GLY A 24 39.37 -64.06 -6.52
CA GLY A 24 40.30 -65.11 -6.06
C GLY A 24 41.22 -65.65 -7.14
N GLN A 25 40.91 -65.41 -8.43
CA GLN A 25 41.75 -65.82 -9.57
C GLN A 25 42.05 -64.67 -10.54
N GLN A 26 41.12 -63.72 -10.69
CA GLN A 26 41.24 -62.58 -11.60
C GLN A 26 40.46 -61.34 -11.14
N TRP A 27 40.82 -60.19 -11.71
CA TRP A 27 40.13 -58.93 -11.48
C TRP A 27 38.88 -58.82 -12.35
N THR A 28 37.70 -58.72 -11.74
CA THR A 28 36.43 -58.60 -12.46
C THR A 28 36.14 -57.16 -12.89
N LEU A 29 35.21 -56.93 -13.80
CA LEU A 29 34.83 -55.57 -14.26
C LEU A 29 33.99 -54.76 -13.26
N HIS A 30 33.79 -55.25 -12.04
CA HIS A 30 33.01 -54.55 -11.02
C HIS A 30 33.88 -53.51 -10.30
N PHE A 31 33.47 -52.25 -10.37
CA PHE A 31 34.08 -51.12 -9.68
C PHE A 31 33.11 -50.55 -8.66
N ARG A 32 33.61 -50.21 -7.47
CA ARG A 32 32.81 -49.53 -6.44
C ARG A 32 32.95 -48.02 -6.62
N SER A 33 31.90 -47.36 -7.11
CA SER A 33 31.87 -45.90 -7.19
C SER A 33 32.03 -45.28 -5.79
N THR A 34 33.09 -44.50 -5.60
CA THR A 34 33.35 -43.73 -4.36
C THR A 34 32.83 -42.29 -4.47
N ALA A 35 31.95 -42.02 -5.45
CA ALA A 35 31.31 -40.71 -5.55
C ALA A 35 30.45 -40.48 -4.29
N PRO A 36 30.61 -39.34 -3.59
CA PRO A 36 29.70 -38.96 -2.51
C PRO A 36 28.28 -38.93 -3.06
N ARG A 37 27.40 -39.78 -2.51
CA ARG A 37 25.97 -39.66 -2.76
C ARG A 37 25.54 -38.35 -2.06
N PRO A 38 24.94 -37.37 -2.76
CA PRO A 38 24.40 -36.22 -2.05
C PRO A 38 23.36 -36.73 -1.05
N ASP A 39 23.57 -36.44 0.22
CA ASP A 39 22.66 -36.83 1.29
C ASP A 39 21.33 -36.11 1.08
N SER A 40 20.33 -36.79 0.52
CA SER A 40 18.95 -36.28 0.40
C SER A 40 18.22 -36.22 1.76
N SER A 41 18.94 -35.97 2.86
CA SER A 41 18.42 -35.95 4.23
C SER A 41 18.55 -34.57 4.89
N ALA A 42 18.52 -33.49 4.10
CA ALA A 42 18.20 -32.18 4.63
C ALA A 42 16.69 -31.96 4.51
N THR A 43 15.90 -32.58 5.40
CA THR A 43 14.57 -32.05 5.71
C THR A 43 14.81 -30.68 6.34
N ALA A 44 14.78 -29.64 5.50
CA ALA A 44 14.83 -28.27 5.94
C ALA A 44 13.65 -28.04 6.89
N ARG A 45 13.92 -28.03 8.19
CA ARG A 45 12.96 -27.56 9.18
C ARG A 45 12.74 -26.09 8.90
N VAL A 46 11.63 -25.77 8.23
CA VAL A 46 11.16 -24.40 8.08
C VAL A 46 10.90 -23.88 9.50
N PRO A 47 11.60 -22.82 9.97
CA PRO A 47 11.34 -22.28 11.29
C PRO A 47 9.93 -21.68 11.32
N LEU A 48 9.01 -22.27 12.08
CA LEU A 48 7.71 -21.69 12.44
C LEU A 48 7.86 -20.54 13.46
N GLY A 49 8.82 -19.65 13.24
CA GLY A 49 9.07 -18.46 14.06
C GLY A 49 8.85 -17.20 13.23
N GLY A 50 7.61 -16.94 12.80
CA GLY A 50 7.32 -15.82 11.90
C GLY A 50 5.89 -15.30 11.92
N THR A 51 4.98 -15.88 12.70
CA THR A 51 3.58 -15.43 12.77
C THR A 51 3.47 -14.02 13.32
N GLU A 52 4.26 -13.63 14.32
CA GLU A 52 4.19 -12.29 14.90
C GLU A 52 4.59 -11.19 13.89
N ARG A 53 5.69 -11.41 13.15
CA ARG A 53 6.13 -10.46 12.11
C ARG A 53 5.14 -10.39 10.96
N VAL A 54 4.61 -11.53 10.50
CA VAL A 54 3.62 -11.57 9.42
C VAL A 54 2.33 -10.87 9.85
N VAL A 55 1.85 -11.07 11.08
CA VAL A 55 0.65 -10.40 11.61
C VAL A 55 0.87 -8.89 11.67
N VAL A 56 2.02 -8.42 12.17
CA VAL A 56 2.35 -6.98 12.20
C VAL A 56 2.38 -6.39 10.78
N PHE A 57 3.02 -7.06 9.82
CA PHE A 57 3.04 -6.60 8.42
C PHE A 57 1.64 -6.58 7.79
N VAL A 58 0.81 -7.58 8.05
CA VAL A 58 -0.57 -7.64 7.55
C VAL A 58 -1.42 -6.53 8.16
N VAL A 59 -1.33 -6.29 9.48
CA VAL A 59 -2.06 -5.21 10.15
C VAL A 59 -1.61 -3.84 9.62
N LEU A 60 -0.30 -3.60 9.48
CA LEU A 60 0.22 -2.36 8.88
C LEU A 60 -0.24 -2.18 7.44
N MET A 61 -0.32 -3.26 6.65
CA MET A 61 -0.81 -3.21 5.27
C MET A 61 -2.32 -2.93 5.22
N LEU A 62 -3.12 -3.57 6.07
CA LEU A 62 -4.56 -3.31 6.18
C LEU A 62 -4.87 -1.88 6.67
N VAL A 63 -4.06 -1.34 7.59
CA VAL A 63 -4.19 0.04 8.07
C VAL A 63 -3.81 1.03 6.98
N THR A 64 -2.70 0.81 6.26
CA THR A 64 -2.28 1.72 5.16
C THR A 64 -3.25 1.67 3.98
N VAL A 65 -3.76 0.50 3.60
CA VAL A 65 -4.79 0.35 2.57
C VAL A 65 -6.13 0.93 3.03
N GLY A 66 -6.53 0.70 4.28
CA GLY A 66 -7.76 1.27 4.86
C GLY A 66 -7.73 2.80 4.91
N ILE A 67 -6.61 3.38 5.35
CA ILE A 67 -6.40 4.84 5.36
C ILE A 67 -6.33 5.38 3.92
N GLY A 68 -5.67 4.66 2.99
CA GLY A 68 -5.61 5.05 1.58
C GLY A 68 -6.98 5.07 0.90
N LEU A 69 -7.80 4.04 1.12
CA LEU A 69 -9.16 3.96 0.58
C LEU A 69 -10.07 4.99 1.25
N ALA A 70 -10.04 5.16 2.57
CA ALA A 70 -10.81 6.19 3.27
C ALA A 70 -10.39 7.61 2.86
N GLY A 71 -9.09 7.86 2.67
CA GLY A 71 -8.55 9.14 2.23
C GLY A 71 -9.12 9.60 0.88
N THR A 72 -9.33 8.68 -0.07
CA THR A 72 -9.96 9.01 -1.35
C THR A 72 -11.44 9.40 -1.24
N HIS A 73 -12.18 8.87 -0.25
CA HIS A 73 -13.58 9.26 -0.01
C HIS A 73 -13.70 10.62 0.68
N VAL A 74 -12.73 10.99 1.52
CA VAL A 74 -12.72 12.31 2.19
C VAL A 74 -12.31 13.43 1.23
N LEU A 75 -11.55 13.14 0.16
CA LEU A 75 -11.19 14.16 -0.83
C LEU A 75 -12.34 14.58 -1.74
N ARG A 76 -13.32 13.71 -2.03
CA ARG A 76 -14.48 14.08 -2.86
C ARG A 76 -15.54 14.92 -2.15
N GLY A 77 -15.52 14.97 -0.82
CA GLY A 77 -16.49 15.72 -0.01
C GLY A 77 -16.06 17.14 0.36
N ARG A 78 -14.82 17.56 0.05
CA ARG A 78 -14.29 18.87 0.47
C ARG A 78 -14.76 20.03 -0.40
N ASP A 79 -14.97 19.81 -1.70
CA ASP A 79 -15.27 20.91 -2.63
C ASP A 79 -16.63 21.61 -2.35
N VAL A 80 -17.66 20.84 -1.95
CA VAL A 80 -19.00 21.41 -1.68
C VAL A 80 -18.99 22.24 -0.39
N GLY A 81 -18.43 21.68 0.69
CA GLY A 81 -18.34 22.35 1.99
C GLY A 81 -17.49 23.62 1.95
N ASP A 82 -16.40 23.62 1.18
CA ASP A 82 -15.50 24.78 1.07
C ASP A 82 -16.18 25.98 0.41
N SER A 83 -17.02 25.75 -0.60
CA SER A 83 -17.75 26.82 -1.30
C SER A 83 -18.87 27.41 -0.45
N PHE A 84 -19.65 26.56 0.20
CA PHE A 84 -20.71 26.99 1.12
C PHE A 84 -20.13 27.79 2.29
N GLN A 85 -19.07 27.27 2.93
CA GLN A 85 -18.45 27.92 4.08
C GLN A 85 -17.82 29.28 3.73
N GLN A 86 -17.20 29.39 2.56
CA GLN A 86 -16.71 30.68 2.07
C GLN A 86 -17.85 31.67 1.79
N GLY A 87 -18.99 31.17 1.33
CA GLY A 87 -20.25 31.92 1.26
C GLY A 87 -20.72 32.44 2.61
N TYR A 88 -20.72 31.58 3.63
CA TYR A 88 -21.12 31.93 5.00
C TYR A 88 -20.25 33.06 5.58
N GLU A 89 -18.95 33.03 5.34
CA GLU A 89 -18.03 34.11 5.74
C GLU A 89 -18.29 35.44 4.98
N LEU A 90 -18.73 35.37 3.72
CA LEU A 90 -19.17 36.55 2.96
C LEU A 90 -20.44 37.16 3.58
N GLY A 91 -21.36 36.34 4.10
CA GLY A 91 -22.60 36.77 4.74
C GLY A 91 -22.37 37.78 5.87
N ARG A 92 -21.37 37.54 6.72
CA ARG A 92 -20.98 38.45 7.82
C ARG A 92 -20.62 39.85 7.36
N ARG A 93 -20.10 40.00 6.14
CA ARG A 93 -19.70 41.29 5.58
C ARG A 93 -20.87 42.06 4.98
N VAL A 94 -21.97 41.39 4.64
CA VAL A 94 -23.14 42.02 4.03
C VAL A 94 -24.22 42.44 5.02
N VAL A 95 -24.20 41.92 6.25
CA VAL A 95 -25.20 42.24 7.29
C VAL A 95 -25.48 43.74 7.42
N PRO A 96 -24.48 44.65 7.51
CA PRO A 96 -24.77 46.08 7.64
C PRO A 96 -25.62 46.64 6.49
N PHE A 97 -25.38 46.17 5.27
CA PHE A 97 -26.17 46.59 4.11
C PHE A 97 -27.59 46.05 4.15
N VAL A 98 -27.78 44.83 4.68
CA VAL A 98 -29.10 44.21 4.81
C VAL A 98 -29.92 44.93 5.88
N GLU A 99 -29.29 45.30 7.00
CA GLU A 99 -29.89 46.14 8.05
C GLU A 99 -30.29 47.52 7.52
N ASP A 100 -29.51 48.09 6.60
CA ASP A 100 -29.82 49.33 5.88
C ASP A 100 -30.95 49.18 4.83
N GLY A 101 -31.55 47.99 4.70
CA GLY A 101 -32.71 47.73 3.86
C GLY A 101 -32.41 47.15 2.48
N THR A 102 -31.16 46.77 2.20
CA THR A 102 -30.87 46.05 0.95
C THR A 102 -31.40 44.61 1.02
N PRO A 103 -32.01 44.09 -0.06
CA PRO A 103 -32.43 42.70 -0.09
C PRO A 103 -31.22 41.76 0.08
N PRO A 104 -31.31 40.74 0.95
CA PRO A 104 -30.19 39.86 1.27
C PRO A 104 -29.67 39.11 0.03
N GLN A 105 -30.58 38.74 -0.87
CA GLN A 105 -30.27 38.14 -2.17
C GLN A 105 -29.30 39.01 -2.98
N THR A 106 -29.63 40.29 -3.15
CA THR A 106 -28.84 41.24 -3.95
C THR A 106 -27.49 41.50 -3.30
N ALA A 107 -27.45 41.67 -1.98
CA ALA A 107 -26.22 41.90 -1.24
C ALA A 107 -25.26 40.71 -1.39
N CYS A 108 -25.76 39.48 -1.20
CA CYS A 108 -24.98 38.26 -1.35
C CYS A 108 -24.50 38.03 -2.79
N GLU A 109 -25.36 38.15 -3.79
CA GLU A 109 -24.97 37.98 -5.20
C GLU A 109 -23.87 38.97 -5.62
N THR A 110 -24.01 40.24 -5.20
CA THR A 110 -23.01 41.28 -5.49
C THR A 110 -21.67 40.96 -4.84
N MET A 111 -21.68 40.46 -3.61
CA MET A 111 -20.45 40.13 -2.89
C MET A 111 -19.78 38.85 -3.36
N VAL A 112 -20.55 37.84 -3.77
CA VAL A 112 -19.99 36.65 -4.43
C VAL A 112 -19.33 37.03 -5.75
N TRP A 113 -19.96 37.91 -6.54
CA TRP A 113 -19.37 38.45 -7.77
C TRP A 113 -18.10 39.27 -7.49
N ALA A 114 -18.10 40.12 -6.46
CA ALA A 114 -16.93 40.90 -6.06
C ALA A 114 -15.77 40.01 -5.61
N ASP A 115 -16.04 38.95 -4.83
CA ASP A 115 -15.05 37.97 -4.40
C ASP A 115 -14.43 37.23 -5.60
N GLN A 116 -15.24 36.85 -6.57
CA GLN A 116 -14.77 36.21 -7.80
C GLN A 116 -13.73 37.09 -8.53
N ILE A 117 -14.01 38.38 -8.67
CA ILE A 117 -13.10 39.34 -9.31
C ILE A 117 -11.85 39.56 -8.46
N GLY A 118 -12.02 39.75 -7.14
CA GLY A 118 -10.91 39.98 -6.22
C GLY A 118 -9.90 38.84 -6.21
N ARG A 119 -10.34 37.60 -6.41
CA ARG A 119 -9.47 36.42 -6.51
C ARG A 119 -8.95 36.12 -7.92
N GLY A 120 -9.40 36.85 -8.94
CA GLY A 120 -9.12 36.51 -10.34
C GLY A 120 -9.64 35.12 -10.74
N ALA A 121 -10.65 34.61 -10.03
CA ALA A 121 -11.22 33.29 -10.23
C ALA A 121 -12.39 33.35 -11.23
N ARG A 122 -12.76 32.22 -11.81
CA ARG A 122 -14.03 32.06 -12.55
C ARG A 122 -14.81 30.91 -11.93
N TYR A 123 -15.71 31.24 -11.01
CA TYR A 123 -16.54 30.26 -10.35
C TYR A 123 -17.57 29.67 -11.33
N SER A 124 -17.79 28.37 -11.24
CA SER A 124 -18.85 27.68 -11.95
C SER A 124 -20.23 28.10 -11.41
N ARG A 125 -21.29 27.82 -12.17
CA ARG A 125 -22.68 28.09 -11.72
C ARG A 125 -23.07 27.33 -10.45
N ALA A 126 -22.46 26.16 -10.22
CA ALA A 126 -22.68 25.39 -9.00
C ALA A 126 -22.04 26.10 -7.80
N GLU A 127 -20.76 26.48 -7.93
CA GLU A 127 -20.03 27.20 -6.87
C GLU A 127 -20.66 28.54 -6.51
N VAL A 128 -21.14 29.31 -7.50
CA VAL A 128 -21.84 30.58 -7.24
C VAL A 128 -23.11 30.33 -6.42
N ARG A 129 -23.88 29.29 -6.77
CA ARG A 129 -25.12 28.95 -6.04
C ARG A 129 -24.84 28.54 -4.61
N GLU A 130 -23.84 27.70 -4.39
CA GLU A 130 -23.43 27.23 -3.05
C GLU A 130 -22.91 28.38 -2.18
N ARG A 131 -22.06 29.26 -2.74
CA ARG A 131 -21.59 30.46 -2.02
C ARG A 131 -22.72 31.41 -1.67
N THR A 132 -23.63 31.67 -2.60
CA THR A 132 -24.79 32.53 -2.34
C THR A 132 -25.70 31.91 -1.27
N ALA A 133 -25.91 30.59 -1.31
CA ALA A 133 -26.69 29.88 -0.28
C ALA A 133 -26.05 30.03 1.11
N GLY A 134 -24.73 29.81 1.23
CA GLY A 134 -24.02 30.01 2.49
C GLY A 134 -24.08 31.46 2.99
N CYS A 135 -23.97 32.43 2.09
CA CYS A 135 -24.09 33.85 2.43
C CYS A 135 -25.48 34.20 2.98
N LEU A 136 -26.54 33.70 2.34
CA LEU A 136 -27.92 33.90 2.79
C LEU A 136 -28.18 33.26 4.15
N GLU A 137 -27.67 32.05 4.37
CA GLU A 137 -27.79 31.36 5.67
C GLU A 137 -27.14 32.19 6.79
N ALA A 138 -25.92 32.68 6.57
CA ALA A 138 -25.22 33.53 7.52
C ALA A 138 -25.97 34.84 7.81
N VAL A 139 -26.58 35.45 6.80
CA VAL A 139 -27.41 36.65 7.01
C VAL A 139 -28.61 36.32 7.88
N SER A 140 -29.36 35.27 7.54
CA SER A 140 -30.52 34.81 8.33
C SER A 140 -30.15 34.60 9.81
N ASP A 141 -29.09 33.82 10.06
CA ASP A 141 -28.56 33.54 11.39
C ASP A 141 -28.17 34.78 12.20
N LEU A 142 -27.73 35.84 11.53
CA LEU A 142 -27.22 37.06 12.16
C LEU A 142 -28.30 38.12 12.33
N THR A 143 -29.31 38.15 11.46
CA THR A 143 -30.42 39.11 11.53
C THR A 143 -31.57 38.64 12.42
N GLU A 144 -31.70 37.33 12.66
CA GLU A 144 -32.75 36.76 13.52
C GLU A 144 -32.35 36.64 15.01
N ARG A 145 -31.17 37.12 15.39
CA ARG A 145 -30.66 37.15 16.78
C ARG A 145 -30.90 38.49 17.45
#